data_AF-A0A2D0RFY3-F1
#
_entry.id   AF-A0A2D0RFY3-F1
#
_cell.length_a   1.000
_cell.length_b   1.000
_cell.length_c   1.000
_cell.angle_alpha   90.00
_cell.angle_beta   90.00
_cell.angle_gamma   90.00
#
_symmetry.space_group_name_H-M   'P 1'
#
loop_
_entity.id
_entity.type
_entity.pdbx_description
1 polymer ?
#
loop_
_entity_poly.entity_id
_entity_poly.type
_entity_poly.pdbx_seq_one_letter_code
_entity_poly.pdbx_strand_id
1 'polypeptide(L)'
;MKMSTDRFTITAEDYLAETSALFYLNDAVTQLLEHREEFIQFGIVRYFAEYFTSVKNGNHILFREFSYVKGTAHNRVSFIHVFWKCFRQIGKNRDLLTMMEYTSLLQLLCPDFPAEMVQNTAKIVLMEDATECPMSLSDFIYSFQIQFYYEEFLESVLAIYEDLLVGKNPNTVIVPTSASSETISSEETETQEGVDSSVLLECIEGLCERFKHKHPPLSAIKEALENSTRVSYYSFLMALAKHDGISREIGALPNRSDLLIDPEMDQELERLVAQVAISPTSNSSSSAQGLKEPCRKPSPRKSLHQRKRIEMESDGSTEDTDSSEN
;
A
#
# COMPACT_ATOMS: atom_id res chain seq x y z
N MET A 1 -11.35 -22.66 1.44
CA MET A 1 -10.41 -22.77 2.58
C MET A 1 -10.20 -24.26 2.87
N LYS A 2 -9.19 -24.89 2.24
CA LYS A 2 -8.81 -26.27 2.61
C LYS A 2 -8.15 -26.19 3.98
N MET A 3 -8.78 -26.77 4.99
CA MET A 3 -8.26 -26.85 6.35
C MET A 3 -7.12 -27.87 6.35
N SER A 4 -5.87 -27.40 6.20
CA SER A 4 -4.68 -28.26 6.20
C SER A 4 -4.55 -28.97 7.55
N THR A 5 -4.31 -30.28 7.50
CA THR A 5 -4.16 -31.18 8.65
C THR A 5 -2.88 -30.91 9.48
N ASP A 6 -1.94 -30.15 8.93
CA ASP A 6 -0.67 -29.77 9.58
C ASP A 6 -0.81 -28.66 10.64
N ARG A 7 -1.99 -28.08 10.83
CA ARG A 7 -2.19 -27.02 11.84
C ARG A 7 -2.08 -27.50 13.29
N PHE A 8 -2.05 -28.81 13.52
CA PHE A 8 -1.87 -29.40 14.84
C PHE A 8 -0.44 -29.90 15.09
N THR A 9 0.46 -29.81 14.11
CA THR A 9 1.87 -30.19 14.24
C THR A 9 2.78 -28.99 14.48
N ILE A 10 2.28 -27.77 14.27
CA ILE A 10 2.98 -26.51 14.54
C ILE A 10 2.92 -26.16 16.03
N THR A 11 4.00 -25.59 16.57
CA THR A 11 3.99 -25.13 17.97
C THR A 11 3.08 -23.91 18.12
N ALA A 12 2.64 -23.62 19.34
CA ALA A 12 1.84 -22.42 19.60
C ALA A 12 2.59 -21.13 19.23
N GLU A 13 3.90 -21.10 19.46
CA GLU A 13 4.77 -19.97 19.14
C GLU A 13 4.87 -19.77 17.63
N ASP A 14 5.12 -20.85 16.88
CA ASP A 14 5.20 -20.83 15.42
C ASP A 14 3.86 -20.44 14.79
N TYR A 15 2.74 -20.95 15.32
CA TYR A 15 1.40 -20.56 14.86
C TYR A 15 1.14 -19.07 15.05
N LEU A 16 1.49 -18.52 16.22
CA LEU A 16 1.30 -17.10 16.51
C LEU A 16 2.20 -16.22 15.64
N ALA A 17 3.43 -16.66 15.38
CA ALA A 17 4.36 -15.98 14.48
C ALA A 17 3.84 -15.97 13.03
N GLU A 18 3.35 -17.11 12.53
CA GLU A 18 2.83 -17.22 11.15
C GLU A 18 1.52 -16.45 10.95
N THR A 19 0.63 -16.46 11.94
CA THR A 19 -0.73 -15.90 11.78
C THR A 19 -0.83 -14.42 12.13
N SER A 20 0.22 -13.83 12.70
CA SER A 20 0.18 -12.47 13.27
C SER A 20 -0.98 -12.28 14.28
N ALA A 21 -1.51 -13.35 14.86
CA ALA A 21 -2.68 -13.28 15.73
C ALA A 21 -2.41 -12.43 16.99
N LEU A 22 -1.17 -12.47 17.50
CA LEU A 22 -0.76 -11.64 18.64
C LEU A 22 -0.74 -10.15 18.30
N PHE A 23 -0.35 -9.78 17.09
CA PHE A 23 -0.38 -8.39 16.61
C PHE A 23 -1.81 -7.83 16.67
N TYR A 24 -2.77 -8.58 16.12
CA TYR A 24 -4.19 -8.19 16.11
C TYR A 24 -4.82 -8.22 17.50
N LEU A 25 -4.47 -9.19 18.34
CA LEU A 25 -4.97 -9.24 19.70
C LEU A 25 -4.48 -8.04 20.53
N ASN A 26 -3.20 -7.67 20.39
CA ASN A 26 -2.65 -6.49 21.05
C ASN A 26 -3.35 -5.21 20.58
N ASP A 27 -3.50 -5.01 19.27
CA ASP A 27 -4.20 -3.84 18.73
C ASP A 27 -5.67 -3.76 19.18
N ALA A 28 -6.39 -4.90 19.20
CA ALA A 28 -7.76 -4.95 19.71
C ALA A 28 -7.85 -4.62 21.20
N VAL A 29 -6.92 -5.13 22.02
CA VAL A 29 -6.90 -4.83 23.46
C VAL A 29 -6.56 -3.35 23.69
N THR A 30 -5.58 -2.80 22.99
CA THR A 30 -5.21 -1.38 23.08
C THR A 30 -6.40 -0.49 22.77
N GLN A 31 -7.08 -0.70 21.64
CA GLN A 31 -8.28 0.06 21.28
C GLN A 31 -9.42 -0.09 22.28
N LEU A 32 -9.63 -1.30 22.82
CA LEU A 32 -10.64 -1.54 23.84
C LEU A 32 -10.36 -0.75 25.13
N LEU A 33 -9.09 -0.63 25.51
CA LEU A 33 -8.67 0.12 26.70
C LEU A 33 -8.78 1.63 26.48
N GLU A 34 -8.45 2.13 25.29
CA GLU A 34 -8.55 3.54 24.92
C GLU A 34 -10.00 4.04 24.87
N HIS A 35 -10.93 3.20 24.40
CA HIS A 35 -12.34 3.56 24.19
C HIS A 35 -13.30 2.73 25.06
N ARG A 36 -12.87 2.44 26.29
CA ARG A 36 -13.54 1.53 27.21
C ARG A 36 -15.02 1.84 27.43
N GLU A 37 -15.38 3.12 27.53
CA GLU A 37 -16.75 3.57 27.80
C GLU A 37 -17.71 3.23 26.65
N GLU A 38 -17.25 3.35 25.40
CA GLU A 38 -18.04 3.07 24.21
C GLU A 38 -18.27 1.56 24.04
N PHE A 39 -17.23 0.75 24.22
CA PHE A 39 -17.30 -0.69 23.92
C PHE A 39 -17.90 -1.55 25.03
N ILE A 40 -17.81 -1.13 26.30
CA ILE A 40 -18.47 -1.85 27.39
C ILE A 40 -19.99 -1.83 27.24
N GLN A 41 -20.56 -0.76 26.68
CA GLN A 41 -22.00 -0.65 26.47
C GLN A 41 -22.54 -1.73 25.51
N PHE A 42 -21.72 -2.19 24.57
CA PHE A 42 -22.11 -3.16 23.53
C PHE A 42 -21.65 -4.59 23.81
N GLY A 43 -20.85 -4.78 24.87
CA GLY A 43 -20.33 -6.07 25.29
C GLY A 43 -18.98 -6.43 24.65
N ILE A 44 -18.00 -6.76 25.49
CA ILE A 44 -16.61 -7.06 25.10
C ILE A 44 -16.54 -8.21 24.08
N VAL A 45 -17.36 -9.25 24.25
CA VAL A 45 -17.39 -10.39 23.33
C VAL A 45 -17.80 -9.96 21.92
N ARG A 46 -18.77 -9.05 21.80
CA ARG A 46 -19.24 -8.53 20.51
C ARG A 46 -18.16 -7.67 19.85
N TYR A 47 -17.47 -6.83 20.63
CA TYR A 47 -16.35 -6.03 20.16
C TYR A 47 -15.26 -6.90 19.50
N PHE A 48 -14.76 -7.94 20.20
CA PHE A 48 -13.74 -8.82 19.63
C PHE A 48 -14.25 -9.56 18.38
N ALA A 49 -15.50 -10.02 18.39
CA ALA A 49 -16.09 -10.68 17.22
C ALA A 49 -16.15 -9.74 16.00
N GLU A 50 -16.56 -8.49 16.19
CA GLU A 50 -16.61 -7.47 15.13
C GLU A 50 -15.20 -7.09 14.65
N TYR A 51 -14.25 -6.91 15.57
CA TYR A 51 -12.86 -6.60 15.24
C TYR A 51 -12.22 -7.71 14.39
N PHE A 52 -12.27 -8.97 14.83
CA PHE A 52 -11.68 -10.07 14.07
C PHE A 52 -12.44 -10.39 12.78
N THR A 53 -13.74 -10.09 12.72
CA THR A 53 -14.49 -10.12 11.46
C THR A 53 -14.00 -9.04 10.51
N SER A 54 -13.71 -7.83 11.01
CA SER A 54 -13.12 -6.75 10.22
C SER A 54 -11.74 -7.13 9.69
N VAL A 55 -10.88 -7.71 10.55
CA VAL A 55 -9.56 -8.23 10.16
C VAL A 55 -9.68 -9.29 9.07
N LYS A 56 -10.51 -10.31 9.29
CA LYS A 56 -10.75 -11.38 8.31
C LYS A 56 -11.19 -10.85 6.95
N ASN A 57 -11.99 -9.79 6.93
CA ASN A 57 -12.53 -9.20 5.72
C ASN A 57 -11.63 -8.10 5.12
N GLY A 58 -10.51 -7.74 5.76
CA GLY A 58 -9.57 -6.73 5.28
C GLY A 58 -10.03 -5.27 5.48
N ASN A 59 -11.05 -5.01 6.29
CA ASN A 59 -11.60 -3.66 6.49
C ASN A 59 -10.94 -2.89 7.65
N HIS A 60 -10.10 -3.57 8.44
CA HIS A 60 -9.45 -3.06 9.66
C HIS A 60 -8.33 -2.04 9.40
N ILE A 61 -7.99 -1.81 8.12
CA ILE A 61 -6.86 -0.96 7.71
C ILE A 61 -7.24 0.52 7.50
N LEU A 62 -8.53 0.84 7.38
CA LEU A 62 -8.97 2.19 7.06
C LEU A 62 -8.68 3.15 8.22
N PHE A 63 -8.13 4.32 7.88
CA PHE A 63 -7.80 5.41 8.82
C PHE A 63 -6.86 5.00 9.95
N ARG A 64 -6.00 4.01 9.70
CA ARG A 64 -4.92 3.61 10.60
C ARG A 64 -3.63 4.34 10.24
N GLU A 65 -2.73 4.39 11.22
CA GLU A 65 -1.36 4.86 11.01
C GLU A 65 -0.59 3.92 10.08
N PHE A 66 0.36 4.46 9.33
CA PHE A 66 1.15 3.72 8.36
C PHE A 66 1.91 2.55 8.99
N SER A 67 2.38 2.73 10.23
CA SER A 67 3.04 1.69 11.02
C SER A 67 2.18 0.43 11.17
N TYR A 68 0.88 0.60 11.41
CA TYR A 68 -0.09 -0.48 11.49
C TYR A 68 -0.36 -1.08 10.11
N VAL A 69 -0.57 -0.25 9.09
CA VAL A 69 -0.86 -0.68 7.72
C VAL A 69 0.29 -1.52 7.13
N LYS A 70 1.55 -1.13 7.39
CA LYS A 70 2.75 -1.88 6.98
C LYS A 70 3.03 -3.12 7.86
N GLY A 71 2.45 -3.19 9.06
CA GLY A 71 2.88 -4.10 10.13
C GLY A 71 2.74 -5.60 9.88
N THR A 72 1.85 -6.04 8.98
CA THR A 72 1.71 -7.46 8.63
C THR A 72 1.47 -7.64 7.13
N ALA A 73 1.80 -8.82 6.60
CA ALA A 73 1.51 -9.15 5.20
C ALA A 73 0.01 -9.05 4.88
N HIS A 74 -0.85 -9.45 5.81
CA HIS A 74 -2.31 -9.35 5.64
C HIS A 74 -2.79 -7.89 5.64
N ASN A 75 -2.19 -7.01 6.45
CA ASN A 75 -2.50 -5.58 6.43
C ASN A 75 -2.09 -4.95 5.09
N ARG A 76 -0.90 -5.26 4.58
CA ARG A 76 -0.43 -4.77 3.28
C ARG A 76 -1.37 -5.19 2.14
N VAL A 77 -1.73 -6.46 2.08
CA VAL A 77 -2.69 -7.02 1.09
C VAL A 77 -4.05 -6.33 1.20
N SER A 78 -4.58 -6.21 2.42
CA SER A 78 -5.86 -5.58 2.68
C SER A 78 -5.87 -4.12 2.24
N PHE A 79 -4.78 -3.39 2.49
CA PHE A 79 -4.65 -1.99 2.12
C PHE A 79 -4.59 -1.80 0.60
N ILE A 80 -3.78 -2.60 -0.11
CA ILE A 80 -3.72 -2.59 -1.58
C ILE A 80 -5.11 -2.88 -2.16
N HIS A 81 -5.81 -3.88 -1.62
CA HIS A 81 -7.15 -4.25 -2.07
C HIS A 81 -8.19 -3.15 -1.83
N VAL A 82 -8.17 -2.51 -0.66
CA VAL A 82 -9.08 -1.41 -0.33
C VAL A 82 -8.78 -0.19 -1.19
N PHE A 83 -7.51 0.15 -1.42
CA PHE A 83 -7.11 1.23 -2.33
C PHE A 83 -7.65 0.99 -3.75
N TRP A 84 -7.44 -0.22 -4.28
CA TRP A 84 -8.01 -0.64 -5.56
C TRP A 84 -9.52 -0.43 -5.58
N LYS A 85 -10.23 -0.96 -4.58
CA LYS A 85 -11.69 -0.91 -4.48
C LYS A 85 -12.21 0.53 -4.45
N CYS A 86 -11.58 1.41 -3.66
CA CYS A 86 -12.01 2.79 -3.52
C CYS A 86 -11.82 3.62 -4.81
N PHE A 87 -10.72 3.40 -5.54
CA PHE A 87 -10.31 4.29 -6.62
C PHE A 87 -10.35 3.67 -8.02
N ARG A 88 -10.88 2.45 -8.16
CA ARG A 88 -11.03 1.72 -9.43
C ARG A 88 -11.65 2.54 -10.56
N GLN A 89 -12.61 3.41 -10.23
CA GLN A 89 -13.32 4.23 -11.20
C GLN A 89 -12.44 5.23 -11.93
N ILE A 90 -11.33 5.66 -11.33
CA ILE A 90 -10.33 6.51 -11.98
C ILE A 90 -9.76 5.79 -13.20
N GLY A 91 -9.39 4.51 -13.04
CA GLY A 91 -8.90 3.68 -14.14
C GLY A 91 -9.97 3.42 -15.21
N LYS A 92 -11.24 3.27 -14.84
CA LYS A 92 -12.34 3.14 -15.80
C LYS A 92 -12.54 4.38 -16.66
N ASN A 93 -12.44 5.54 -16.05
CA ASN A 93 -12.54 6.82 -16.74
C ASN A 93 -11.32 7.12 -17.60
N ARG A 94 -10.25 6.30 -17.48
CA ARG A 94 -8.95 6.46 -18.14
C ARG A 94 -8.23 7.74 -17.71
N ASP A 95 -8.53 8.20 -16.50
CA ASP A 95 -7.83 9.32 -15.90
C ASP A 95 -6.41 8.86 -15.55
N LEU A 96 -5.43 9.70 -15.90
CA LEU A 96 -4.03 9.51 -15.52
C LEU A 96 -3.73 10.47 -14.38
N LEU A 97 -3.02 9.98 -13.36
CA LEU A 97 -2.71 10.76 -12.16
C LEU A 97 -1.21 10.88 -11.96
N THR A 98 -0.79 12.03 -11.47
CA THR A 98 0.58 12.32 -11.02
C THR A 98 0.89 11.60 -9.71
N MET A 99 2.18 11.54 -9.34
CA MET A 99 2.64 11.01 -8.06
C MET A 99 1.95 11.69 -6.86
N MET A 100 1.77 13.02 -6.93
CA MET A 100 1.15 13.80 -5.85
C MET A 100 -0.33 13.50 -5.67
N GLU A 101 -1.04 13.26 -6.77
CA GLU A 101 -2.45 12.84 -6.72
C GLU A 101 -2.59 11.45 -6.12
N TYR A 102 -1.76 10.47 -6.52
CA TYR A 102 -1.75 9.15 -5.88
C TYR A 102 -1.40 9.22 -4.39
N THR A 103 -0.44 10.07 -4.01
CA THR A 103 -0.11 10.32 -2.59
C THR A 103 -1.34 10.81 -1.83
N SER A 104 -2.07 11.78 -2.42
CA SER A 104 -3.29 12.32 -1.82
C SER A 104 -4.37 11.24 -1.65
N LEU A 105 -4.57 10.37 -2.66
CA LEU A 105 -5.54 9.28 -2.58
C LEU A 105 -5.18 8.25 -1.50
N LEU A 106 -3.89 7.90 -1.36
CA LEU A 106 -3.42 7.01 -0.30
C LEU A 106 -3.61 7.65 1.08
N GLN A 107 -3.38 8.95 1.20
CA GLN A 107 -3.57 9.71 2.44
C GLN A 107 -5.04 9.86 2.87
N LEU A 108 -5.99 9.74 1.93
CA LEU A 108 -7.41 9.60 2.30
C LEU A 108 -7.69 8.32 3.09
N LEU A 109 -6.91 7.26 2.89
CA LEU A 109 -7.08 5.97 3.58
C LEU A 109 -6.13 5.81 4.78
N CYS A 110 -4.93 6.40 4.72
CA CYS A 110 -3.88 6.32 5.73
C CYS A 110 -3.25 7.73 5.88
N PRO A 111 -3.66 8.54 6.86
CA PRO A 111 -3.32 9.98 6.90
C PRO A 111 -1.83 10.32 6.88
N ASP A 112 -1.01 9.43 7.45
CA ASP A 112 0.46 9.53 7.54
C ASP A 112 1.18 8.68 6.48
N PHE A 113 0.52 8.32 5.38
CA PHE A 113 1.14 7.52 4.31
C PHE A 113 2.38 8.24 3.74
N PRO A 114 3.54 7.57 3.67
CA PRO A 114 4.80 8.20 3.28
C PRO A 114 4.84 8.48 1.77
N ALA A 115 5.17 9.71 1.40
CA ALA A 115 5.34 10.12 0.01
C ALA A 115 6.47 9.36 -0.70
N GLU A 116 7.53 9.00 0.03
CA GLU A 116 8.67 8.23 -0.49
C GLU A 116 8.25 6.88 -1.09
N MET A 117 7.29 6.19 -0.48
CA MET A 117 6.73 4.93 -0.99
C MET A 117 6.07 5.13 -2.37
N VAL A 118 5.36 6.26 -2.53
CA VAL A 118 4.69 6.62 -3.79
C VAL A 118 5.70 7.05 -4.83
N GLN A 119 6.73 7.78 -4.43
CA GLN A 119 7.84 8.15 -5.29
C GLN A 119 8.59 6.92 -5.83
N ASN A 120 8.94 5.98 -4.96
CA ASN A 120 9.59 4.73 -5.36
C ASN A 120 8.70 3.93 -6.31
N THR A 121 7.39 3.90 -6.07
CA THR A 121 6.41 3.32 -6.99
C THR A 121 6.41 4.01 -8.35
N ALA A 122 6.43 5.34 -8.38
CA ALA A 122 6.44 6.11 -9.62
C ALA A 122 7.71 5.84 -10.44
N LYS A 123 8.87 5.72 -9.80
CA LYS A 123 10.12 5.36 -10.48
C LYS A 123 10.08 3.97 -11.12
N ILE A 124 9.36 3.02 -10.53
CA ILE A 124 9.12 1.71 -11.17
C ILE A 124 8.35 1.91 -12.48
N VAL A 125 7.29 2.73 -12.47
CA VAL A 125 6.41 2.92 -13.64
C VAL A 125 7.07 3.73 -14.74
N LEU A 126 7.73 4.83 -14.36
CA LEU A 126 8.24 5.82 -15.30
C LEU A 126 9.67 5.51 -15.74
N MET A 127 10.38 4.66 -15.00
CA MET A 127 11.79 4.30 -15.24
C MET A 127 12.73 5.52 -15.30
N GLU A 128 12.29 6.66 -14.79
CA GLU A 128 12.96 7.95 -14.78
C GLU A 128 12.60 8.69 -13.49
N ASP A 129 13.40 9.70 -13.09
CA ASP A 129 13.10 10.59 -11.97
C ASP A 129 12.02 11.66 -12.31
N ALA A 130 11.17 11.38 -13.31
CA ALA A 130 10.15 12.30 -13.81
C ALA A 130 8.89 12.33 -12.91
N THR A 131 8.93 13.07 -11.80
CA THR A 131 7.83 13.10 -10.80
C THR A 131 6.49 13.66 -11.30
N GLU A 132 6.51 14.40 -12.41
CA GLU A 132 5.34 15.09 -12.98
C GLU A 132 4.62 14.31 -14.08
N CYS A 133 5.16 13.15 -14.51
CA CYS A 133 4.52 12.38 -15.57
C CYS A 133 3.31 11.62 -15.01
N PRO A 134 2.12 11.77 -15.62
CA PRO A 134 0.92 11.10 -15.13
C PRO A 134 0.93 9.61 -15.50
N MET A 135 0.45 8.77 -14.58
CA MET A 135 0.46 7.30 -14.69
C MET A 135 -0.96 6.73 -14.61
N SER A 136 -1.18 5.63 -15.32
CA SER A 136 -2.45 4.90 -15.26
C SER A 136 -2.62 4.21 -13.91
N LEU A 137 -3.87 4.03 -13.46
CA LEU A 137 -4.17 3.28 -12.24
C LEU A 137 -3.60 1.86 -12.29
N SER A 138 -3.64 1.23 -13.47
CA SER A 138 -3.11 -0.13 -13.67
C SER A 138 -1.60 -0.16 -13.42
N ASP A 139 -0.84 0.70 -14.07
CA ASP A 139 0.62 0.68 -13.94
C ASP A 139 1.04 1.06 -12.52
N PHE A 140 0.38 2.06 -11.94
CA PHE A 140 0.60 2.45 -10.56
C PHE A 140 0.33 1.31 -9.58
N ILE A 141 -0.85 0.68 -9.64
CA ILE A 141 -1.28 -0.23 -8.56
C ILE A 141 -0.50 -1.54 -8.53
N TYR A 142 -0.07 -2.06 -9.68
CA TYR A 142 0.79 -3.25 -9.72
C TYR A 142 2.22 -2.93 -9.30
N SER A 143 2.73 -1.75 -9.66
CA SER A 143 4.05 -1.30 -9.19
C SER A 143 4.02 -1.04 -7.68
N PHE A 144 2.95 -0.42 -7.19
CA PHE A 144 2.68 -0.17 -5.78
C PHE A 144 2.60 -1.47 -4.99
N GLN A 145 1.92 -2.48 -5.54
CA GLN A 145 1.81 -3.80 -4.92
C GLN A 145 3.20 -4.40 -4.68
N ILE A 146 4.10 -4.35 -5.67
CA ILE A 146 5.48 -4.86 -5.51
C ILE A 146 6.24 -4.02 -4.49
N GLN A 147 6.25 -2.69 -4.67
CA GLN A 147 6.99 -1.76 -3.83
C GLN A 147 6.59 -1.83 -2.36
N PHE A 148 5.29 -1.95 -2.08
CA PHE A 148 4.76 -1.95 -0.73
C PHE A 148 4.77 -3.34 -0.08
N TYR A 149 4.44 -4.41 -0.81
CA TYR A 149 4.36 -5.74 -0.23
C TYR A 149 5.74 -6.32 0.07
N TYR A 150 6.72 -6.11 -0.83
CA TYR A 150 8.07 -6.67 -0.75
C TYR A 150 9.14 -5.63 -0.37
N GLU A 151 8.75 -4.51 0.25
CA GLU A 151 9.63 -3.37 0.56
C GLU A 151 11.02 -3.79 1.10
N GLU A 152 11.06 -4.62 2.15
CA GLU A 152 12.32 -5.05 2.78
C GLU A 152 13.20 -5.86 1.82
N PHE A 153 12.59 -6.66 0.96
CA PHE A 153 13.30 -7.44 -0.06
C PHE A 153 13.90 -6.49 -1.10
N LEU A 154 13.12 -5.52 -1.57
CA LEU A 154 13.56 -4.57 -2.59
C LEU A 154 14.70 -3.68 -2.09
N GLU A 155 14.64 -3.21 -0.84
CA GLU A 155 15.75 -2.49 -0.19
C GLU A 155 17.05 -3.33 -0.19
N SER A 156 16.93 -4.62 0.12
CA SER A 156 18.08 -5.53 0.12
C SER A 156 18.64 -5.77 -1.29
N VAL A 157 17.76 -5.89 -2.30
CA VAL A 157 18.17 -6.04 -3.70
C VAL A 157 18.79 -4.75 -4.24
N LEU A 158 18.29 -3.58 -3.84
CA LEU A 158 18.87 -2.29 -4.22
C LEU A 158 20.31 -2.18 -3.72
N ALA A 159 20.57 -2.55 -2.46
CA ALA A 159 21.93 -2.55 -1.91
C ALA A 159 22.88 -3.48 -2.69
N ILE A 160 22.41 -4.68 -3.07
CA ILE A 160 23.16 -5.60 -3.93
C ILE A 160 23.45 -4.96 -5.30
N TYR A 161 22.44 -4.35 -5.90
CA TYR A 161 22.56 -3.72 -7.21
C TYR A 161 23.56 -2.55 -7.20
N GLU A 162 23.53 -1.70 -6.18
CA GLU A 162 24.49 -0.61 -5.98
C GLU A 162 25.91 -1.11 -5.77
N ASP A 163 26.10 -2.18 -4.99
CA ASP A 163 27.41 -2.80 -4.79
C ASP A 163 27.98 -3.35 -6.11
N LEU A 164 27.14 -3.99 -6.93
CA LEU A 164 27.51 -4.49 -8.26
C LEU A 164 27.86 -3.35 -9.23
N LEU A 165 27.16 -2.21 -9.17
CA LEU A 165 27.50 -1.03 -9.97
C LEU A 165 28.89 -0.47 -9.66
N VAL A 166 29.31 -0.52 -8.39
CA VAL A 166 30.65 -0.08 -7.94
C VAL A 166 31.71 -1.18 -8.14
N GLY A 167 31.34 -2.34 -8.70
CA GLY A 167 32.26 -3.43 -9.05
C GLY A 167 32.56 -4.40 -7.90
N LYS A 168 31.80 -4.38 -6.80
CA LYS A 168 31.90 -5.38 -5.74
C LYS A 168 31.18 -6.66 -6.17
N ASN A 169 31.91 -7.54 -6.85
CA ASN A 169 31.41 -8.87 -7.21
C ASN A 169 31.77 -9.88 -6.10
N PRO A 170 30.91 -10.85 -5.74
CA PRO A 170 31.29 -11.98 -4.87
C PRO A 170 32.55 -12.73 -5.34
N ASN A 171 32.88 -12.67 -6.64
CA ASN A 171 34.09 -13.26 -7.23
C ASN A 171 35.31 -12.32 -7.24
N THR A 172 35.22 -11.11 -6.69
CA THR A 172 36.36 -10.18 -6.63
C THR A 172 37.37 -10.65 -5.59
N VAL A 173 38.45 -11.28 -6.04
CA VAL A 173 39.62 -11.58 -5.21
C VAL A 173 40.33 -10.27 -4.89
N ILE A 174 40.21 -9.78 -3.66
CA ILE A 174 40.99 -8.63 -3.18
C ILE A 174 42.41 -9.10 -2.92
N VAL A 175 43.28 -8.95 -3.91
CA VAL A 175 44.72 -9.18 -3.73
C VAL A 175 45.30 -7.97 -3.00
N PRO A 176 45.97 -8.13 -1.85
CA PRO A 176 46.66 -7.03 -1.19
C PRO A 176 47.90 -6.65 -2.00
N THR A 177 47.74 -5.79 -2.99
CA THR A 177 48.88 -5.16 -3.68
C THR A 177 49.30 -3.94 -2.87
N SER A 178 50.50 -4.04 -2.29
CA SER A 178 51.19 -2.98 -1.55
C SER A 178 51.21 -1.67 -2.34
N ALA A 179 50.95 -0.56 -1.63
CA ALA A 179 50.84 0.77 -2.17
C ALA A 179 52.01 1.18 -3.09
N SER A 180 51.69 1.47 -4.34
CA SER A 180 52.44 2.37 -5.20
C SER A 180 51.47 3.10 -6.11
N SER A 181 51.40 4.42 -5.92
CA SER A 181 50.56 5.35 -6.67
C SER A 181 50.87 5.30 -8.16
N GLU A 182 50.03 4.62 -8.93
CA GLU A 182 49.85 4.90 -10.34
C GLU A 182 48.34 4.97 -10.59
N THR A 183 47.87 6.20 -10.81
CA THR A 183 46.59 6.50 -11.45
C THR A 183 46.55 5.77 -12.78
N ILE A 184 46.00 4.55 -12.79
CA ILE A 184 45.52 3.91 -14.00
C ILE A 184 44.34 4.78 -14.44
N SER A 185 44.59 5.55 -15.50
CA SER A 185 43.59 6.17 -16.33
C SER A 185 42.55 5.10 -16.70
N SER A 186 41.36 5.21 -16.12
CA SER A 186 40.17 4.50 -16.60
C SER A 186 39.88 5.01 -18.02
N GLU A 187 40.53 4.40 -18.99
CA GLU A 187 40.16 4.47 -20.39
C GLU A 187 38.71 3.96 -20.52
N GLU A 188 37.81 4.89 -20.82
CA GLU A 188 36.61 4.69 -21.63
C GLU A 188 35.83 3.38 -21.35
N THR A 189 35.25 3.22 -20.16
CA THR A 189 34.00 2.46 -20.06
C THR A 189 32.90 3.33 -20.64
N GLU A 190 32.69 3.19 -21.95
CA GLU A 190 31.40 3.52 -22.57
C GLU A 190 30.27 3.03 -21.65
N THR A 191 29.36 3.96 -21.40
CA THR A 191 28.18 3.86 -20.54
C THR A 191 27.36 2.58 -20.81
N GLN A 192 27.72 1.47 -20.19
CA GLN A 192 26.85 0.30 -20.13
C GLN A 192 25.92 0.45 -18.93
N GLU A 193 24.79 1.10 -19.15
CA GLU A 193 23.71 1.28 -18.18
C GLU A 193 23.27 -0.09 -17.59
N GLY A 194 23.25 -0.22 -16.26
CA GLY A 194 22.81 -1.44 -15.57
C GLY A 194 23.91 -2.36 -15.03
N VAL A 195 23.53 -3.52 -14.49
CA VAL A 195 24.43 -4.59 -14.02
C VAL A 195 24.20 -5.86 -14.82
N ASP A 196 25.16 -6.81 -14.80
CA ASP A 196 24.97 -8.12 -15.44
C ASP A 196 23.83 -8.90 -14.76
N SER A 197 22.85 -9.33 -15.55
CA SER A 197 21.65 -9.98 -15.04
C SER A 197 21.93 -11.34 -14.39
N SER A 198 22.93 -12.07 -14.88
CA SER A 198 23.29 -13.39 -14.34
C SER A 198 23.96 -13.28 -12.97
N VAL A 199 24.85 -12.29 -12.82
CA VAL A 199 25.50 -11.99 -11.54
C VAL A 199 24.48 -11.45 -10.53
N LEU A 200 23.56 -10.59 -10.97
CA LEU A 200 22.49 -10.09 -10.10
C LEU A 200 21.58 -11.24 -9.63
N LEU A 201 21.20 -12.16 -10.54
CA LEU A 201 20.38 -13.32 -10.20
C LEU A 201 21.06 -14.21 -9.14
N GLU A 202 22.34 -14.53 -9.30
CA GLU A 202 23.10 -15.34 -8.33
C GLU A 202 23.10 -14.71 -6.94
N CYS A 203 23.32 -13.38 -6.86
CA CYS A 203 23.27 -12.65 -5.61
C CYS A 203 21.87 -12.66 -4.98
N ILE A 204 20.80 -12.52 -5.78
CA ILE A 204 19.42 -12.56 -5.31
C ILE A 204 19.05 -13.97 -4.82
N GLU A 205 19.49 -15.04 -5.52
CA GLU A 205 19.29 -16.42 -5.08
C GLU A 205 19.92 -16.64 -3.68
N GLY A 206 21.16 -16.22 -3.51
CA GLY A 206 21.84 -16.28 -2.20
C GLY A 206 21.19 -15.41 -1.12
N LEU A 207 20.54 -14.30 -1.49
CA LEU A 207 19.71 -13.51 -0.57
C LEU A 207 18.47 -14.30 -0.14
N CYS A 208 17.71 -14.85 -1.08
CA CYS A 208 16.46 -15.57 -0.83
C CYS A 208 16.64 -16.78 0.11
N GLU A 209 17.75 -17.50 0.04
CA GLU A 209 18.04 -18.65 0.93
C GLU A 209 18.06 -18.29 2.43
N ARG A 210 18.40 -17.03 2.75
CA ARG A 210 18.57 -16.54 4.12
C ARG A 210 17.58 -15.43 4.49
N PHE A 211 16.69 -15.05 3.57
CA PHE A 211 15.81 -13.92 3.75
C PHE A 211 14.63 -14.27 4.66
N LYS A 212 14.40 -13.47 5.70
CA LYS A 212 13.36 -13.74 6.70
C LYS A 212 11.99 -13.20 6.30
N HIS A 213 11.95 -12.16 5.47
CA HIS A 213 10.71 -11.53 5.04
C HIS A 213 10.19 -12.15 3.73
N LYS A 214 9.00 -11.74 3.31
CA LYS A 214 8.43 -12.18 2.05
C LYS A 214 9.28 -11.67 0.88
N HIS A 215 9.42 -12.50 -0.15
CA HIS A 215 10.05 -12.16 -1.41
C HIS A 215 9.28 -12.83 -2.56
N PRO A 216 9.39 -12.33 -3.81
CA PRO A 216 8.79 -12.99 -4.97
C PRO A 216 9.34 -14.41 -5.19
N PRO A 217 8.60 -15.30 -5.86
CA PRO A 217 9.10 -16.61 -6.24
C PRO A 217 10.37 -16.51 -7.07
N LEU A 218 11.32 -17.40 -6.80
CA LEU A 218 12.56 -17.47 -7.58
C LEU A 218 12.30 -17.70 -9.07
N SER A 219 11.26 -18.43 -9.46
CA SER A 219 10.89 -18.59 -10.86
C SER A 219 10.53 -17.26 -11.52
N ALA A 220 9.77 -16.40 -10.82
CA ALA A 220 9.37 -15.09 -11.33
C ALA A 220 10.56 -14.12 -11.42
N ILE A 221 11.50 -14.20 -10.47
CA ILE A 221 12.75 -13.43 -10.48
C ILE A 221 13.63 -13.83 -11.69
N LYS A 222 13.75 -15.14 -11.97
CA LYS A 222 14.48 -15.65 -13.13
C LYS A 222 13.86 -15.15 -14.42
N GLU A 223 12.56 -15.34 -14.60
CA GLU A 223 11.83 -14.86 -15.79
C GLU A 223 11.97 -13.34 -16.00
N ALA A 224 12.00 -12.56 -14.91
CA ALA A 224 12.22 -11.11 -14.99
C ALA A 224 13.62 -10.71 -15.46
N LEU A 225 14.63 -11.56 -15.26
CA LEU A 225 16.04 -11.31 -15.60
C LEU A 225 16.51 -12.01 -16.89
N GLU A 226 15.78 -13.01 -17.37
CA GLU A 226 16.16 -13.85 -18.52
C GLU A 226 16.29 -13.09 -19.85
N ASN A 227 15.54 -12.00 -20.03
CA ASN A 227 15.41 -11.33 -21.33
C ASN A 227 16.53 -10.32 -21.64
N SER A 228 17.41 -10.03 -20.68
CA SER A 228 18.41 -8.98 -20.83
C SER A 228 19.76 -9.43 -20.28
N THR A 229 20.85 -9.17 -21.01
CA THR A 229 22.22 -9.40 -20.49
C THR A 229 22.57 -8.40 -19.39
N ARG A 230 22.08 -7.16 -19.53
CA ARG A 230 22.21 -6.10 -18.53
C ARG A 230 20.86 -5.56 -18.14
N VAL A 231 20.70 -5.25 -16.86
CA VAL A 231 19.43 -4.80 -16.29
C VAL A 231 19.65 -3.60 -15.39
N SER A 232 18.75 -2.63 -15.44
CA SER A 232 18.71 -1.55 -14.44
C SER A 232 17.78 -1.95 -13.30
N TYR A 233 17.97 -1.36 -12.11
CA TYR A 233 17.14 -1.69 -10.96
C TYR A 233 15.64 -1.50 -11.26
N TYR A 234 15.25 -0.36 -11.84
CA TYR A 234 13.85 -0.08 -12.14
C TYR A 234 13.30 -0.90 -13.31
N SER A 235 14.12 -1.30 -14.29
CA SER A 235 13.64 -2.21 -15.34
C SER A 235 13.37 -3.62 -14.80
N PHE A 236 14.18 -4.08 -13.84
CA PHE A 236 13.91 -5.31 -13.09
C PHE A 236 12.62 -5.21 -12.26
N LEU A 237 12.42 -4.13 -11.50
CA LEU A 237 11.19 -3.94 -10.72
C LEU A 237 9.95 -3.86 -11.60
N MET A 238 10.05 -3.19 -12.75
CA MET A 238 8.99 -3.12 -13.76
C MET A 238 8.63 -4.51 -14.30
N ALA A 239 9.64 -5.36 -14.54
CA ALA A 239 9.41 -6.74 -14.97
C ALA A 239 8.68 -7.55 -13.89
N LEU A 240 9.06 -7.41 -12.61
CA LEU A 240 8.34 -8.04 -11.49
C LEU A 240 6.89 -7.53 -11.39
N ALA A 241 6.66 -6.22 -11.52
CA ALA A 241 5.31 -5.65 -11.47
C ALA A 241 4.42 -6.20 -12.59
N LYS A 242 4.98 -6.49 -13.77
CA LYS A 242 4.27 -7.07 -14.92
C LYS A 242 4.02 -8.58 -14.80
N HIS A 243 4.68 -9.27 -13.88
CA HIS A 243 4.58 -10.71 -13.76
C HIS A 243 3.29 -11.16 -13.05
N ASP A 244 2.33 -11.70 -13.80
CA ASP A 244 1.01 -12.09 -13.29
C ASP A 244 1.07 -13.12 -12.14
N GLY A 245 2.06 -14.01 -12.15
CA GLY A 245 2.25 -14.99 -11.07
C GLY A 245 2.50 -14.37 -9.71
N ILE A 246 3.19 -13.21 -9.66
CA ILE A 246 3.50 -12.52 -8.40
C ILE A 246 2.23 -11.89 -7.84
N SER A 247 1.46 -11.17 -8.68
CA SER A 247 0.19 -10.58 -8.24
C SER A 247 -0.79 -11.64 -7.73
N ARG A 248 -0.86 -12.79 -8.40
CA ARG A 248 -1.71 -13.91 -7.98
C ARG A 248 -1.32 -14.48 -6.63
N GLU A 249 -0.02 -14.56 -6.32
CA GLU A 249 0.46 -15.04 -5.04
C GLU A 249 0.18 -14.04 -3.91
N ILE A 250 0.41 -12.74 -4.15
CA ILE A 250 0.06 -11.69 -3.19
C ILE A 250 -1.45 -11.70 -2.91
N GLY A 251 -2.26 -11.92 -3.95
CA GLY A 251 -3.70 -12.11 -3.84
C GLY A 251 -4.48 -10.84 -3.48
N ALA A 252 -3.87 -9.66 -3.57
CA ALA A 252 -4.54 -8.39 -3.27
C ALA A 252 -5.40 -7.86 -4.42
N LEU A 253 -4.98 -8.15 -5.66
CA LEU A 253 -5.57 -7.61 -6.88
C LEU A 253 -6.12 -8.74 -7.76
N PRO A 254 -7.16 -8.48 -8.58
CA PRO A 254 -7.56 -9.39 -9.65
C PRO A 254 -6.49 -9.47 -10.74
N ASN A 255 -6.72 -10.29 -11.78
CA ASN A 255 -5.86 -10.28 -12.97
C ASN A 255 -5.97 -8.93 -13.71
N ARG A 256 -4.95 -8.60 -14.51
CA ARG A 256 -4.91 -7.33 -15.28
C ARG A 256 -6.13 -7.13 -16.19
N SER A 257 -6.62 -8.19 -16.83
CA SER A 257 -7.82 -8.15 -17.68
C SER A 257 -9.09 -7.77 -16.91
N ASP A 258 -9.13 -8.09 -15.62
CA ASP A 258 -10.31 -7.97 -14.77
C ASP A 258 -10.17 -6.81 -13.77
N LEU A 259 -9.04 -6.10 -13.79
CA LEU A 259 -8.71 -5.02 -12.84
C LEU A 259 -9.80 -3.96 -12.73
N LEU A 260 -10.45 -3.64 -13.83
CA LEU A 260 -11.47 -2.61 -13.87
C LEU A 260 -12.89 -3.17 -13.77
N ILE A 261 -13.07 -4.47 -13.52
CA ILE A 261 -14.38 -5.14 -13.55
C ILE A 261 -14.78 -5.58 -12.14
N ASP A 262 -15.84 -4.97 -11.58
CA ASP A 262 -16.46 -5.34 -10.30
C ASP A 262 -17.97 -5.01 -10.40
N PRO A 263 -18.77 -5.95 -10.92
CA PRO A 263 -20.18 -5.72 -11.19
C PRO A 263 -20.99 -5.40 -9.92
N GLU A 264 -20.60 -5.93 -8.77
CA GLU A 264 -21.31 -5.71 -7.50
C GLU A 264 -21.13 -4.26 -7.05
N MET A 265 -19.88 -3.78 -7.03
CA MET A 265 -19.59 -2.40 -6.66
C MET A 265 -20.10 -1.40 -7.69
N ASP A 266 -20.04 -1.74 -8.98
CA ASP A 266 -20.57 -0.90 -10.05
C ASP A 266 -22.07 -0.68 -9.90
N GLN A 267 -22.81 -1.76 -9.64
CA GLN A 267 -24.25 -1.68 -9.43
C GLN A 267 -24.59 -0.89 -8.16
N GLU A 268 -23.81 -1.05 -7.09
CA GLU A 268 -24.02 -0.28 -5.85
C GLU A 268 -23.73 1.22 -6.05
N LEU A 269 -22.68 1.55 -6.79
CA LEU A 269 -22.37 2.93 -7.15
C LEU A 269 -23.49 3.56 -8.00
N GLU A 270 -24.00 2.83 -9.00
CA GLU A 270 -25.15 3.27 -9.79
C GLU A 270 -26.40 3.52 -8.93
N ARG A 271 -26.68 2.63 -7.96
CA ARG A 271 -27.77 2.83 -6.99
C ARG A 271 -27.58 4.09 -6.15
N LEU A 272 -26.36 4.32 -5.64
CA LEU A 272 -26.05 5.50 -4.82
C LEU A 272 -26.18 6.79 -5.63
N VAL A 273 -25.66 6.82 -6.86
CA VAL A 273 -25.77 7.97 -7.77
C VAL A 273 -27.25 8.27 -8.07
N ALA A 274 -28.06 7.23 -8.31
CA ALA A 274 -29.50 7.41 -8.52
C ALA A 274 -30.21 7.98 -7.27
N GLN A 275 -29.85 7.54 -6.07
CA GLN A 275 -30.42 8.07 -4.82
C GLN A 275 -30.06 9.55 -4.59
N VAL A 276 -28.82 9.95 -4.90
CA VAL A 276 -28.37 11.35 -4.81
C VAL A 276 -29.08 12.22 -5.85
N ALA A 277 -29.24 11.73 -7.07
CA ALA A 277 -29.93 12.47 -8.14
C ALA A 277 -31.43 12.70 -7.88
N ILE A 278 -32.08 11.82 -7.09
CA ILE A 278 -33.51 11.90 -6.75
C ILE A 278 -33.75 12.71 -5.47
N SER A 279 -32.72 13.00 -4.66
CA SER A 279 -32.86 13.77 -3.42
C SER A 279 -32.98 15.28 -3.75
N PRO A 280 -34.16 15.91 -3.62
CA PRO A 280 -34.27 17.35 -3.82
C PRO A 280 -33.57 18.02 -2.64
N THR A 281 -32.64 18.93 -2.93
CA THR A 281 -32.18 19.93 -1.98
C THR A 281 -33.40 20.59 -1.32
N SER A 282 -33.55 20.37 -0.02
CA SER A 282 -34.63 20.92 0.79
C SER A 282 -34.53 22.45 0.84
N ASN A 283 -35.28 23.10 -0.04
CA ASN A 283 -35.71 24.48 0.08
C ASN A 283 -37.22 24.57 -0.18
N SER A 284 -38.02 24.62 0.88
CA SER A 284 -39.18 25.54 0.97
C SER A 284 -39.91 25.39 2.31
N SER A 285 -40.04 26.52 2.98
CA SER A 285 -41.00 26.83 4.02
C SER A 285 -42.45 26.55 3.58
N SER A 286 -43.23 25.80 4.36
CA SER A 286 -44.61 26.14 4.76
C SER A 286 -45.31 25.02 5.54
N SER A 287 -45.92 25.42 6.67
CA SER A 287 -47.12 24.90 7.32
C SER A 287 -47.22 23.43 7.79
N ALA A 288 -47.50 23.31 9.09
CA ALA A 288 -47.84 22.11 9.83
C ALA A 288 -49.07 21.35 9.30
N GLN A 289 -49.01 20.01 9.32
CA GLN A 289 -49.93 19.14 10.09
C GLN A 289 -49.47 17.68 10.00
N GLY A 290 -49.60 16.97 11.13
CA GLY A 290 -48.85 15.76 11.45
C GLY A 290 -49.16 14.51 10.62
N LEU A 291 -48.14 13.68 10.51
CA LEU A 291 -48.23 12.25 10.23
C LEU A 291 -47.06 11.56 10.95
N LYS A 292 -47.40 10.47 11.64
CA LYS A 292 -46.57 9.70 12.58
C LYS A 292 -45.16 9.40 12.05
N GLU A 293 -44.15 9.69 12.87
CA GLU A 293 -42.80 9.19 12.68
C GLU A 293 -42.79 7.66 12.62
N PRO A 294 -42.24 7.03 11.57
CA PRO A 294 -41.77 5.66 11.70
C PRO A 294 -40.52 5.69 12.59
N CYS A 295 -40.57 4.94 13.69
CA CYS A 295 -39.44 4.71 14.58
C CYS A 295 -38.20 4.35 13.75
N ARG A 296 -37.26 5.29 13.64
CA ARG A 296 -35.94 5.05 13.03
C ARG A 296 -35.24 4.01 13.89
N LYS A 297 -35.22 2.76 13.42
CA LYS A 297 -34.28 1.77 13.93
C LYS A 297 -32.87 2.33 13.70
N PRO A 298 -32.04 2.53 14.73
CA PRO A 298 -30.66 2.94 14.52
C PRO A 298 -29.94 1.85 13.74
N SER A 299 -29.37 2.20 12.59
CA SER A 299 -28.50 1.30 11.82
C SER A 299 -27.28 0.95 12.67
N PRO A 300 -26.89 -0.34 12.82
CA PRO A 300 -25.83 -0.74 13.76
C PRO A 300 -24.41 -0.40 13.28
N ARG A 301 -24.24 0.11 12.06
CA ARG A 301 -22.93 0.34 11.45
C ARG A 301 -22.41 1.74 11.76
N LYS A 302 -22.11 2.02 13.02
CA LYS A 302 -21.12 3.07 13.32
C LYS A 302 -19.75 2.45 13.12
N SER A 303 -18.96 3.01 12.21
CA SER A 303 -17.55 2.69 12.05
C SER A 303 -16.85 2.83 13.40
N LEU A 304 -15.94 1.90 13.72
CA LEU A 304 -15.20 1.84 14.97
C LEU A 304 -14.27 3.05 15.25
N HIS A 305 -14.37 4.16 14.51
CA HIS A 305 -13.32 5.18 14.53
C HIS A 305 -13.83 6.63 14.62
N GLN A 306 -13.12 7.36 15.48
CA GLN A 306 -13.19 8.79 15.70
C GLN A 306 -11.99 9.47 15.02
N ARG A 307 -12.27 10.51 14.24
CA ARG A 307 -11.27 11.46 13.73
C ARG A 307 -10.72 12.25 14.91
N LYS A 308 -9.41 12.21 15.18
CA LYS A 308 -8.76 13.24 16.02
C LYS A 308 -9.04 14.58 15.35
N ARG A 309 -9.79 15.44 16.03
CA ARG A 309 -10.09 16.79 15.59
C ARG A 309 -8.77 17.56 15.56
N ILE A 310 -8.34 18.01 14.39
CA ILE A 310 -7.33 19.07 14.28
C ILE A 310 -8.00 20.32 14.84
N GLU A 311 -7.54 20.78 16.01
CA GLU A 311 -7.84 22.11 16.50
C GLU A 311 -7.06 23.09 15.61
N MET A 312 -7.76 23.68 14.66
CA MET A 312 -7.26 24.84 13.93
C MET A 312 -7.59 26.06 14.81
N GLU A 313 -6.60 26.51 15.59
CA GLU A 313 -6.68 27.78 16.31
C GLU A 313 -6.85 28.89 15.27
N SER A 314 -8.04 29.49 15.28
CA SER A 314 -8.38 30.67 14.49
C SER A 314 -8.18 31.88 15.39
N ASP A 315 -7.00 32.48 15.34
CA ASP A 315 -6.76 33.79 15.96
C ASP A 315 -7.34 34.87 15.04
N GLY A 316 -8.59 35.24 15.31
CA GLY A 316 -9.25 36.37 14.66
C GLY A 316 -8.79 37.67 15.31
N SER A 317 -7.88 38.39 14.65
CA SER A 317 -7.60 39.79 14.98
C SER A 317 -8.26 40.68 13.93
N THR A 318 -9.37 41.31 14.31
CA THR A 318 -9.99 42.42 13.59
C THR A 318 -9.35 43.71 14.06
N GLU A 319 -8.47 44.30 13.25
CA GLU A 319 -8.03 45.68 13.43
C GLU A 319 -8.93 46.60 12.59
N ASP A 320 -9.75 47.38 13.27
CA ASP A 320 -10.59 48.43 12.70
C ASP A 320 -9.72 49.58 12.17
N THR A 321 -9.74 49.83 10.86
CA THR A 321 -9.24 51.06 10.26
C THR A 321 -10.30 52.15 10.34
N ASP A 322 -10.14 53.08 11.27
CA ASP A 322 -10.91 54.33 11.36
C ASP A 322 -10.47 55.29 10.25
N SER A 323 -11.40 55.64 9.37
CA SER A 323 -11.22 56.64 8.31
C SER A 323 -11.65 58.00 8.84
N SER A 324 -10.69 58.87 9.16
CA SER A 324 -10.94 60.27 9.46
C SER A 324 -11.09 61.08 8.17
N GLU A 325 -12.26 61.71 7.97
CA GLU A 325 -12.39 62.95 7.21
C GLU A 325 -13.25 63.95 8.00
N ASN A 326 -12.76 65.20 8.03
CA ASN A 326 -13.19 66.43 8.73
C ASN A 326 -12.86 66.58 10.22
#